data_AF-A0A0Q5QXU2-F1
#
_entry.id   AF-A0A0Q5QXU2-F1
#
_cell.length_a   1.000
_cell.length_b   1.000
_cell.length_c   1.000
_cell.angle_alpha   90.00
_cell.angle_beta   90.00
_cell.angle_gamma   90.00
#
_symmetry.space_group_name_H-M   'P 1'
#
loop_
_entity.id
_entity.type
_entity.pdbx_description
1 polymer ?
#
loop_
_entity_poly.entity_id
_entity_poly.type
_entity_poly.pdbx_seq_one_letter_code
_entity_poly.pdbx_strand_id
1 'polypeptide(L)'
;MAHLEEIDPDTTSGVWTVVTRTSTYLLDFSEMTLLRAPGVGGSTDESWAVSALRRDSEDIPLLGVKSCRIGESAQFWVRAADDPDVRTWRITTPVVSIERIS
;
A
#
# COMPACT_ATOMS: atom_id res chain seq x y z
N MET A 1 -11.40 1.64 -15.78
CA MET A 1 -10.62 1.82 -14.54
C MET A 1 -9.90 3.16 -14.64
N ALA A 2 -9.91 3.96 -13.58
CA ALA A 2 -9.28 5.28 -13.59
C ALA A 2 -7.89 5.19 -12.96
N HIS A 3 -6.86 5.50 -13.74
CA HIS A 3 -5.52 5.72 -13.21
C HIS A 3 -5.47 7.10 -12.57
N LEU A 4 -4.95 7.16 -11.36
CA LEU A 4 -4.88 8.39 -10.58
C LEU A 4 -3.43 8.68 -10.21
N GLU A 5 -3.08 9.96 -10.12
CA GLU A 5 -1.71 10.38 -9.78
C GLU A 5 -1.44 10.26 -8.26
N GLU A 6 -2.50 10.32 -7.46
CA GLU A 6 -2.44 10.17 -6.00
C GLU A 6 -3.74 9.66 -5.39
N ILE A 7 -3.66 9.17 -4.15
CA ILE A 7 -4.82 8.94 -3.27
C ILE A 7 -4.92 10.11 -2.29
N ASP A 8 -6.07 10.78 -2.28
CA ASP A 8 -6.39 11.84 -1.32
C ASP A 8 -6.37 11.26 0.11
N PRO A 9 -5.63 11.85 1.07
CA PRO A 9 -5.64 11.43 2.47
C PRO A 9 -7.03 11.33 3.11
N ASP A 10 -8.02 12.09 2.62
CA ASP A 10 -9.40 12.08 3.09
C ASP A 10 -10.26 11.00 2.40
N THR A 11 -9.65 10.10 1.60
CA THR A 11 -10.33 8.95 1.00
C THR A 11 -10.82 7.99 2.09
N THR A 12 -12.13 7.72 2.09
CA THR A 12 -12.82 6.91 3.11
C THR A 12 -13.57 5.70 2.53
N SER A 13 -13.48 5.44 1.23
CA SER A 13 -14.20 4.34 0.60
C SER A 13 -13.55 3.80 -0.67
N GLY A 14 -14.00 2.61 -1.05
CA GLY A 14 -13.57 1.91 -2.25
C GLY A 14 -12.32 1.06 -2.02
N VAL A 15 -12.01 0.26 -3.04
CA VAL A 15 -10.85 -0.63 -3.02
C VAL A 15 -9.86 -0.16 -4.07
N TRP A 16 -8.59 -0.09 -3.68
CA TRP A 16 -7.53 0.53 -4.45
C TRP A 16 -6.32 -0.37 -4.53
N THR A 17 -5.76 -0.47 -5.73
CA THR A 17 -4.49 -1.14 -5.98
C THR A 17 -3.41 -0.07 -6.13
N VAL A 18 -2.36 -0.18 -5.32
CA VAL A 18 -1.16 0.67 -5.37
C VAL A 18 0.03 -0.20 -5.70
N VAL A 19 0.54 -0.06 -6.92
CA VAL A 19 1.74 -0.77 -7.35
C VAL A 19 2.94 0.10 -7.03
N THR A 20 3.92 -0.47 -6.34
CA THR A 20 5.22 0.15 -6.09
C THR A 20 6.30 -0.61 -6.85
N ARG A 21 7.54 -0.09 -6.84
CA ARG A 21 8.66 -0.76 -7.51
C ARG A 21 8.84 -2.24 -7.14
N THR A 22 8.51 -2.63 -5.92
CA THR A 22 8.80 -3.98 -5.40
C THR A 22 7.58 -4.77 -4.97
N SER A 23 6.38 -4.18 -4.95
CA SER A 23 5.20 -4.81 -4.36
C SER A 23 3.92 -4.18 -4.88
N THR A 24 2.84 -4.94 -4.85
CA THR A 24 1.49 -4.42 -4.97
C THR A 24 0.85 -4.34 -3.60
N TYR A 25 0.12 -3.26 -3.35
CA TYR A 25 -0.70 -3.06 -2.17
C TYR A 25 -2.16 -3.02 -2.56
N LEU A 26 -3.00 -3.72 -1.80
CA LEU A 26 -4.44 -3.61 -1.87
C LEU A 26 -4.90 -2.83 -0.63
N LEU A 27 -5.55 -1.69 -0.85
CA LEU A 27 -6.15 -0.87 0.20
C LEU A 27 -7.66 -1.00 0.09
N ASP A 28 -8.30 -1.54 1.11
CA ASP A 28 -9.75 -1.51 1.24
C ASP A 28 -10.12 -0.45 2.28
N PHE A 29 -10.62 0.70 1.82
CA PHE A 29 -11.05 1.76 2.73
C PHE A 29 -12.43 1.49 3.34
N SER A 30 -13.19 0.54 2.78
CA SER A 30 -14.49 0.15 3.32
C SER A 30 -14.29 -0.74 4.55
N GLU A 31 -13.36 -1.69 4.45
CA GLU A 31 -13.01 -2.61 5.53
C GLU A 31 -11.85 -2.09 6.41
N MET A 32 -11.21 -0.99 6.00
CA MET A 32 -10.01 -0.42 6.63
C MET A 32 -8.88 -1.44 6.77
N THR A 33 -8.54 -2.11 5.66
CA THR A 33 -7.46 -3.09 5.57
C THR A 33 -6.41 -2.73 4.53
N LEU A 34 -5.21 -3.25 4.74
CA LEU A 34 -4.09 -3.17 3.82
C LEU A 34 -3.49 -4.56 3.65
N LEU A 35 -3.34 -5.02 2.41
CA LEU A 35 -2.60 -6.24 2.06
C LEU A 35 -1.40 -5.88 1.19
N ARG A 36 -0.26 -6.53 1.43
CA ARG A 36 0.93 -6.43 0.57
C ARG A 36 1.16 -7.75 -0.17
N ALA A 37 1.16 -7.70 -1.49
CA ALA A 37 1.62 -8.77 -2.37
C ALA A 37 3.05 -8.43 -2.87
N PRO A 38 4.12 -9.04 -2.32
CA PRO A 38 5.49 -8.76 -2.72
C PRO A 38 5.78 -9.25 -4.16
N GLY A 39 6.57 -8.51 -4.92
CA GLY A 39 7.02 -8.90 -6.27
C GLY A 39 5.95 -8.86 -7.37
N VAL A 40 4.67 -8.76 -7.02
CA VAL A 40 3.57 -8.65 -7.99
C VAL A 40 3.49 -7.23 -8.50
N GLY A 41 3.38 -7.06 -9.84
CA GLY A 41 3.17 -5.77 -10.50
C GLY A 41 4.38 -4.81 -10.47
N GLY A 42 5.43 -5.13 -9.73
CA GLY A 42 6.62 -4.30 -9.56
C GLY A 42 7.45 -4.13 -10.83
N SER A 43 8.35 -3.16 -10.81
CA SER A 43 9.29 -2.91 -11.90
C SER A 43 10.28 -4.08 -12.04
N THR A 44 10.65 -4.43 -13.27
CA THR A 44 11.74 -5.40 -13.55
C THR A 44 13.13 -4.81 -13.28
N ASP A 45 13.21 -3.64 -12.65
CA ASP A 45 14.44 -2.96 -12.28
C ASP A 45 15.15 -3.74 -11.16
N GLU A 46 16.15 -4.52 -11.56
CA GLU A 46 16.96 -5.39 -10.68
C GLU A 46 17.71 -4.63 -9.58
N SER A 47 17.76 -3.29 -9.63
CA SER A 47 18.33 -2.47 -8.56
C SER A 47 17.53 -2.53 -7.26
N TRP A 48 16.28 -2.99 -7.29
CA TRP A 48 15.42 -3.12 -6.13
C TRP A 48 15.19 -4.58 -5.74
N ALA A 49 15.75 -4.97 -4.60
CA ALA A 49 15.46 -6.29 -4.03
C ALA A 49 14.05 -6.36 -3.45
N VAL A 50 13.31 -7.43 -3.77
CA VAL A 50 12.01 -7.72 -3.16
C VAL A 50 12.23 -8.40 -1.81
N SER A 51 11.92 -7.70 -0.73
CA SER A 51 11.99 -8.26 0.62
C SER A 51 10.73 -9.06 0.96
N ALA A 52 10.93 -10.27 1.49
CA ALA A 52 9.89 -11.03 2.17
C ALA A 52 9.68 -10.46 3.58
N LEU A 53 8.45 -10.07 3.90
CA LEU A 53 8.05 -9.58 5.22
C LEU A 53 7.14 -10.61 5.89
N ARG A 54 7.11 -10.60 7.23
CA ARG A 54 6.36 -11.57 8.06
C ARG A 54 4.86 -11.72 7.75
N ARG A 55 4.28 -10.74 7.04
CA ARG A 55 2.82 -10.59 6.82
C ARG A 55 2.50 -10.28 5.35
N ASP A 56 3.36 -10.73 4.46
CA ASP A 56 3.04 -10.67 3.04
C ASP A 56 1.85 -11.58 2.74
N SER A 57 0.92 -11.08 1.93
CA SER A 57 -0.35 -11.74 1.60
C SER A 57 -1.33 -11.93 2.77
N GLU A 58 -1.14 -11.20 3.88
CA GLU A 58 -2.10 -11.11 4.98
C GLU A 58 -2.66 -9.68 5.08
N ASP A 59 -3.95 -9.57 5.39
CA ASP A 59 -4.57 -8.27 5.71
C ASP A 59 -4.08 -7.76 7.06
N ILE A 60 -3.69 -6.48 7.10
CA ILE A 60 -3.39 -5.76 8.34
C ILE A 60 -4.30 -4.53 8.48
N PRO A 61 -4.61 -4.07 9.72
CA PRO A 61 -5.47 -2.91 9.92
C PRO A 61 -4.84 -1.63 9.35
N LEU A 62 -5.53 -1.02 8.40
CA LEU A 62 -5.24 0.32 7.88
C LEU A 62 -5.93 1.35 8.78
N LEU A 63 -5.22 2.41 9.10
CA LEU A 63 -5.76 3.54 9.88
C LEU A 63 -5.93 4.80 9.01
N GLY A 64 -5.20 4.87 7.90
CA GLY A 64 -5.30 5.96 6.94
C GLY A 64 -4.07 6.06 6.04
N VAL A 65 -4.17 6.91 5.02
CA VAL A 65 -3.08 7.26 4.12
C VAL A 65 -2.54 8.63 4.51
N LYS A 66 -1.22 8.75 4.66
CA LYS A 66 -0.59 10.07 4.83
C LYS A 66 -0.09 10.64 3.51
N SER A 67 0.52 9.79 2.69
CA SER A 67 0.95 10.16 1.34
C SER A 67 0.91 8.92 0.45
N CYS A 68 0.36 9.05 -0.75
CA CYS A 68 0.40 8.00 -1.77
C CYS A 68 0.29 8.66 -3.14
N ARG A 69 1.43 8.94 -3.75
CA ARG A 69 1.56 9.64 -5.04
C ARG A 69 2.55 8.91 -5.93
N ILE A 70 2.26 8.81 -7.21
CA ILE A 70 3.15 8.20 -8.21
C ILE A 70 4.52 8.90 -8.18
N GLY A 71 5.60 8.11 -8.17
CA GLY A 71 6.98 8.58 -8.12
C GLY A 71 7.54 8.75 -6.70
N GLU A 72 6.70 8.74 -5.66
CA GLU A 72 7.10 8.91 -4.27
C GLU A 72 6.88 7.64 -3.44
N SER A 73 7.60 7.54 -2.32
CA SER A 73 7.33 6.49 -1.33
C SER A 73 5.99 6.73 -0.65
N ALA A 74 5.07 5.76 -0.74
CA ALA A 74 3.82 5.82 0.00
C ALA A 74 4.06 5.64 1.50
N GLN A 75 3.21 6.27 2.31
CA GLN A 75 3.21 6.20 3.77
C GLN A 75 1.80 5.89 4.26
N PHE A 76 1.66 4.71 4.84
CA PHE A 76 0.40 4.23 5.41
C PHE A 76 0.49 4.17 6.93
N TRP A 77 -0.56 4.66 7.60
CA TRP A 77 -0.76 4.41 9.01
C TRP A 77 -1.39 3.03 9.18
N VAL A 78 -0.75 2.17 9.95
CA VAL A 78 -1.26 0.82 10.25
C VAL A 78 -1.13 0.53 11.74
N ARG A 79 -1.91 -0.42 12.24
CA ARG A 79 -1.63 -1.02 13.56
C ARG A 79 -0.54 -2.08 13.42
N ALA A 80 0.29 -2.22 14.44
CA ALA A 80 1.18 -3.37 14.51
C ALA A 80 0.33 -4.64 14.61
N ALA A 81 0.73 -5.68 13.88
CA ALA A 81 -0.03 -6.92 13.83
C ALA A 81 0.07 -7.72 15.16
N ASP A 82 1.14 -7.49 15.91
CA ASP A 82 1.52 -8.12 17.17
C ASP A 82 1.09 -7.31 18.40
N ASP A 83 0.79 -6.01 18.23
CA ASP A 83 0.26 -5.14 19.29
C ASP A 83 -0.75 -4.13 18.70
N PRO A 84 -2.07 -4.31 18.91
CA PRO A 84 -3.08 -3.44 18.33
C PRO A 84 -3.07 -2.01 18.91
N ASP A 85 -2.41 -1.77 20.06
CA ASP A 85 -2.29 -0.45 20.66
C ASP A 85 -1.13 0.37 20.03
N VAL A 86 -0.23 -0.31 19.31
CA VAL A 86 0.89 0.34 18.61
C VAL A 86 0.49 0.76 17.20
N ARG A 87 0.64 2.06 16.94
CA ARG A 87 0.48 2.66 15.60
C ARG A 87 1.84 2.84 14.97
N THR A 88 1.99 2.39 13.73
CA THR A 88 3.26 2.48 13.00
C THR A 88 3.07 2.97 11.58
N TRP A 89 4.18 3.42 11.01
CA TRP A 89 4.29 3.83 9.63
C TRP A 89 4.78 2.67 8.78
N ARG A 90 4.06 2.37 7.71
CA ARG A 90 4.58 1.54 6.62
C ARG A 90 5.00 2.45 5.47
N ILE A 91 6.31 2.49 5.21
CA ILE A 91 6.91 3.25 4.11
C ILE A 91 7.28 2.28 2.99
N THR A 92 6.88 2.59 1.76
CA THR A 92 7.10 1.71 0.60
C THR A 92 8.27 2.18 -0.27
N THR A 93 8.69 1.34 -1.22
CA THR A 93 9.40 1.84 -2.41
C THR A 93 8.49 2.77 -3.23
N PRO A 94 9.03 3.58 -4.16
CA PRO A 94 8.24 4.53 -4.94
C PRO A 94 7.03 3.88 -5.64
N VAL A 95 5.90 4.58 -5.62
CA VAL A 95 4.66 4.19 -6.31
C VAL A 95 4.84 4.33 -7.82
N VAL A 96 4.30 3.37 -8.57
CA VAL A 96 4.38 3.28 -10.04
C VAL A 96 3.00 3.40 -10.67
N SER A 97 1.96 2.82 -10.04
CA SER A 97 0.58 3.01 -10.47
C SER A 97 -0.39 3.00 -9.29
N ILE A 98 -1.51 3.69 -9.49
CA ILE A 98 -2.64 3.75 -8.55
C ILE A 98 -3.91 3.53 -9.37
N GLU A 99 -4.73 2.57 -8.94
CA GLU A 99 -5.98 2.21 -9.61
C GLU A 99 -7.08 1.95 -8.60
N ARG A 100 -8.25 2.54 -8.81
CA ARG A 100 -9.47 2.17 -8.08
C ARG A 100 -10.16 1.01 -8.78
N ILE A 101 -10.46 -0.06 -8.04
CA ILE A 101 -11.08 -1.29 -8.58
C ILE A 101 -12.58 -1.42 -8.24
N SER A 102 -13.08 -0.73 -7.20
CA SER A 102 -14.52 -0.61 -6.89
C SER A 102 -14.85 0.70 -6.17
#